data_AF-A0A813IT08-F1
#
_entry.id   AF-A0A813IT08-F1
#
_cell.length_a   1.000
_cell.length_b   1.000
_cell.length_c   1.000
_cell.angle_alpha   90.00
_cell.angle_beta   90.00
_cell.angle_gamma   90.00
#
_symmetry.space_group_name_H-M   'P 1'
#
loop_
_entity.id
_entity.type
_entity.pdbx_description
1 polymer ?
#
loop_
_entity_poly.entity_id
_entity_poly.type
_entity_poly.pdbx_seq_one_letter_code
_entity_poly.pdbx_strand_id
1 'polypeptide(L)'
;VGPRGAPLGLGQGDPPEVEEEVGVDEEEPRALPVPEKEPVLPEPLRLPTKTRAAPDPRAQVARLKAQISRLYADVVQDLDAPARTVWDELYALFQAKMAIDLTDEDQSEIERYVFEQLPTESTDLIWKVYKVLHLEQERDRWQRLAEASG
;
A
#
# COMPACT_ATOMS: atom_id res chain seq x y z
N VAL A 1 -30.26 -22.03 64.98
CA VAL A 1 -29.02 -21.42 64.44
C VAL A 1 -29.49 -20.37 63.43
N GLY A 2 -29.83 -19.15 63.85
CA GLY A 2 -28.91 -18.07 64.22
C GLY A 2 -28.62 -17.20 62.98
N PRO A 3 -29.27 -16.02 62.79
CA PRO A 3 -28.93 -15.05 61.75
C PRO A 3 -27.87 -14.05 62.26
N ARG A 4 -27.25 -13.27 61.35
CA ARG A 4 -26.22 -12.20 61.49
C ARG A 4 -24.86 -12.65 60.94
N GLY A 5 -24.12 -11.86 60.17
CA GLY A 5 -24.28 -10.46 59.77
C GLY A 5 -23.23 -10.08 58.72
N ALA A 6 -23.44 -8.93 58.08
CA ALA A 6 -22.40 -8.22 57.32
C ALA A 6 -21.32 -7.69 58.29
N PRO A 7 -20.09 -7.40 57.80
CA PRO A 7 -19.85 -6.00 57.40
C PRO A 7 -18.95 -5.81 56.15
N LEU A 8 -19.30 -4.76 55.41
CA LEU A 8 -18.45 -3.71 54.83
C LEU A 8 -16.94 -3.99 54.65
N GLY A 9 -16.51 -4.05 53.40
CA GLY A 9 -15.14 -3.77 52.98
C GLY A 9 -15.17 -2.73 51.86
N LEU A 10 -15.06 -1.46 52.25
CA LEU A 10 -14.80 -0.33 51.35
C LEU A 10 -13.39 -0.48 50.78
N GLY A 11 -13.29 -0.81 49.50
CA GLY A 11 -12.05 -0.78 48.73
C GLY A 11 -12.09 0.38 47.76
N GLN A 12 -11.85 1.58 48.30
CA GLN A 12 -11.66 2.82 47.57
C GLN A 12 -10.38 2.73 46.75
N GLY A 13 -10.49 2.95 45.44
CA GLY A 13 -9.37 2.92 44.50
C GLY A 13 -9.71 3.76 43.28
N ASP A 14 -9.90 5.06 43.50
CA ASP A 14 -9.84 6.05 42.42
C ASP A 14 -8.37 6.45 42.18
N PRO A 15 -8.06 6.96 40.97
CA PRO A 15 -6.80 6.76 40.26
C PRO A 15 -5.73 7.81 40.57
N PRO A 16 -4.45 7.55 40.27
CA PRO A 16 -3.51 8.63 40.01
C PRO A 16 -3.66 9.11 38.55
N GLU A 17 -4.38 10.21 38.40
CA GLU A 17 -4.29 11.15 37.29
C GLU A 17 -2.85 11.70 37.31
N VAL A 18 -2.04 11.28 36.34
CA VAL A 18 -0.71 11.85 36.10
C VAL A 18 -0.85 12.91 35.01
N GLU A 19 -1.14 14.13 35.46
CA GLU A 19 -0.87 15.35 34.71
C GLU A 19 0.67 15.53 34.68
N GLU A 20 1.29 15.30 33.52
CA GLU A 20 2.66 15.73 33.28
C GLU A 20 2.68 16.72 32.11
N GLU A 21 2.42 17.98 32.46
CA GLU A 21 2.76 19.15 31.64
C GLU A 21 4.28 19.27 31.56
N VAL A 22 4.87 18.72 30.49
CA VAL A 22 6.26 19.02 30.13
C VAL A 22 6.25 20.31 29.30
N GLY A 23 6.37 21.44 30.01
CA GLY A 23 6.79 22.70 29.42
C GLY A 23 8.19 22.52 28.82
N VAL A 24 8.26 22.50 27.49
CA VAL A 24 9.54 22.56 26.78
C VAL A 24 9.93 24.02 26.70
N ASP A 25 10.88 24.34 27.57
CA ASP A 25 11.56 25.62 27.70
C ASP A 25 12.15 26.08 26.36
N GLU A 26 11.86 27.34 26.07
CA GLU A 26 12.29 28.12 24.94
C GLU A 26 13.78 28.47 25.13
N GLU A 27 14.70 27.65 24.61
CA GLU A 27 16.12 28.01 24.56
C GLU A 27 16.59 28.14 23.10
N GLU A 28 16.61 29.38 22.64
CA GLU A 28 17.23 29.90 21.42
C GLU A 28 18.76 29.71 21.47
N PRO A 29 19.37 28.83 20.65
CA PRO A 29 20.83 28.83 20.53
C PRO A 29 21.26 29.93 19.56
N ARG A 30 21.74 31.00 20.18
CA ARG A 30 22.47 32.13 19.60
C ARG A 30 23.31 31.76 18.38
N ALA A 31 23.08 32.51 17.31
CA ALA A 31 23.84 32.49 16.07
C ALA A 31 25.35 32.69 16.32
N LEU A 32 26.15 31.73 15.86
CA LEU A 32 27.60 31.90 15.70
C LEU A 32 27.87 32.58 14.34
N PRO A 33 28.73 33.61 14.27
CA PRO A 33 29.11 34.22 13.00
C PRO A 33 30.00 33.26 12.21
N VAL A 34 29.48 32.78 11.08
CA VAL A 34 30.22 31.98 10.10
C VAL A 34 31.15 32.93 9.33
N PRO A 35 32.46 32.64 9.21
CA PRO A 35 33.35 33.45 8.38
C PRO A 35 32.95 33.33 6.90
N GLU A 36 32.62 34.48 6.30
CA GLU A 36 32.34 34.66 4.87
C GLU A 36 33.51 34.12 4.04
N LYS A 37 33.34 32.92 3.48
CA LYS A 37 34.10 32.49 2.30
C LYS A 37 33.27 32.85 1.08
N GLU A 38 33.86 33.69 0.23
CA GLU A 38 33.33 34.17 -1.04
C GLU A 38 32.50 33.11 -1.80
N PRO A 39 31.32 33.46 -2.32
CA PRO A 39 30.57 32.57 -3.19
C PRO A 39 31.31 32.49 -4.53
N VAL A 40 32.09 31.41 -4.70
CA VAL A 40 32.51 30.94 -6.02
C VAL A 40 31.23 30.64 -6.80
N LEU A 41 30.92 31.51 -7.77
CA LEU A 41 29.83 31.32 -8.72
C LEU A 41 29.90 29.90 -9.29
N PRO A 42 28.92 29.02 -9.01
CA PRO A 42 28.91 27.71 -9.65
C PRO A 42 28.70 27.93 -11.15
N GLU A 43 29.61 27.36 -11.96
CA GLU A 43 29.39 27.20 -13.39
C GLU A 43 27.99 26.65 -13.65
N PRO A 44 27.29 27.09 -14.71
CA PRO A 44 25.99 26.55 -15.04
C PRO A 44 26.17 25.06 -15.35
N LEU A 45 25.76 24.22 -14.40
CA LEU A 45 25.59 22.79 -14.56
C LEU A 45 24.72 22.56 -15.79
N ARG A 46 25.36 22.24 -16.92
CA ARG A 46 24.67 21.69 -18.09
C ARG A 46 24.18 20.31 -17.70
N LEU A 47 23.00 20.27 -17.09
CA LEU A 47 22.25 19.04 -16.91
C LEU A 47 22.06 18.41 -18.30
N PRO A 48 22.43 17.14 -18.50
CA PRO A 48 22.06 16.44 -19.72
C PRO A 48 20.54 16.35 -19.72
N THR A 49 19.88 17.21 -20.51
CA THR A 49 18.47 17.08 -20.86
C THR A 49 18.34 15.88 -21.79
N LYS A 50 18.49 14.68 -21.22
CA LYS A 50 18.05 13.44 -21.86
C LYS A 50 16.54 13.50 -21.84
N THR A 51 15.98 14.19 -22.83
CA THR A 51 14.54 14.23 -23.10
C THR A 51 14.13 12.80 -23.38
N ARG A 52 13.70 12.08 -22.35
CA ARG A 52 13.10 10.76 -22.50
C ARG A 52 11.82 11.01 -23.28
N ALA A 53 11.78 10.54 -24.52
CA ALA A 53 10.55 10.54 -25.30
C ALA A 53 9.42 9.98 -24.43
N ALA A 54 8.24 10.59 -24.51
CA ALA A 54 7.08 10.11 -23.78
C ALA A 54 6.88 8.62 -24.11
N PRO A 55 6.62 7.77 -23.11
CA PRO A 55 6.44 6.34 -23.33
C PRO A 55 5.27 6.09 -24.29
N ASP A 56 5.49 5.26 -25.32
CA ASP A 56 4.44 4.82 -26.23
C ASP A 56 3.37 4.01 -25.46
N PRO A 57 2.10 4.47 -25.43
CA PRO A 57 1.03 3.79 -24.73
C PRO A 57 0.85 2.33 -25.14
N ARG A 58 0.97 2.00 -26.43
CA ARG A 58 0.80 0.62 -26.94
C ARG A 58 1.93 -0.27 -26.46
N ALA A 59 3.15 0.24 -26.44
CA ALA A 59 4.31 -0.47 -25.93
C ALA A 59 4.20 -0.72 -24.40
N GLN A 60 3.65 0.23 -23.63
CA GLN A 60 3.40 0.03 -22.21
C GLN A 60 2.35 -1.05 -21.94
N VAL A 61 1.24 -1.06 -22.68
CA VAL A 61 0.23 -2.12 -22.58
C VAL A 61 0.86 -3.50 -22.83
N ALA A 62 1.65 -3.64 -23.90
CA ALA A 62 2.28 -4.92 -24.23
C ALA A 62 3.26 -5.38 -23.14
N ARG A 63 4.04 -4.45 -22.59
CA ARG A 63 4.96 -4.72 -21.48
C ARG A 63 4.20 -5.18 -20.23
N LEU A 64 3.14 -4.46 -19.84
CA LEU A 64 2.35 -4.78 -18.66
C LEU A 64 1.66 -6.14 -18.83
N LYS A 65 1.09 -6.45 -20.00
CA LYS A 65 0.56 -7.79 -20.30
C LYS A 65 1.60 -8.88 -20.07
N ALA A 66 2.82 -8.71 -20.57
CA ALA A 66 3.90 -9.68 -20.37
C ALA A 66 4.31 -9.82 -18.89
N GLN A 67 4.32 -8.72 -18.13
CA GLN A 67 4.61 -8.75 -16.69
C GLN A 67 3.52 -9.47 -15.90
N ILE A 68 2.25 -9.16 -16.18
CA ILE A 68 1.08 -9.81 -15.57
C ILE A 68 1.11 -11.31 -15.85
N SER A 69 1.28 -11.73 -17.11
CA SER A 69 1.29 -13.16 -17.45
C SER A 69 2.41 -13.92 -16.73
N ARG A 70 3.59 -13.32 -16.57
CA ARG A 70 4.70 -13.94 -15.82
C ARG A 70 4.37 -14.05 -14.34
N LEU A 71 3.85 -12.99 -13.74
CA LEU A 71 3.50 -12.96 -12.31
C LEU A 71 2.35 -13.92 -12.01
N TYR A 72 1.36 -14.02 -12.88
CA TYR A 72 0.29 -15.00 -12.77
C TYR A 72 0.83 -16.44 -12.81
N ALA A 73 1.74 -16.74 -13.75
CA ALA A 73 2.35 -18.06 -13.82
C ALA A 73 3.18 -18.40 -12.56
N ASP A 74 3.86 -17.40 -11.99
CA ASP A 74 4.61 -17.53 -10.74
C ASP A 74 3.68 -17.82 -9.55
N VAL A 75 2.60 -17.05 -9.41
CA VAL A 75 1.55 -17.29 -8.40
C VAL A 75 1.00 -18.71 -8.52
N VAL A 76 0.62 -19.11 -9.72
CA VAL A 76 0.02 -20.43 -9.97
C VAL A 76 0.96 -21.61 -9.69
N GLN A 77 2.28 -21.41 -9.79
CA GLN A 77 3.26 -22.45 -9.48
C GLN A 77 3.35 -22.75 -7.98
N ASP A 78 3.14 -21.73 -7.14
CA ASP A 78 3.23 -21.84 -5.69
C ASP A 78 1.91 -22.30 -5.04
N LEU A 79 0.86 -22.51 -5.85
CA LEU A 79 -0.48 -22.86 -5.37
C LEU A 79 -0.83 -24.33 -5.58
N ASP A 80 -1.39 -24.94 -4.55
CA ASP A 80 -2.03 -26.26 -4.65
C ASP A 80 -3.28 -26.19 -5.53
N ALA A 81 -3.72 -27.32 -6.08
CA ALA A 81 -4.86 -27.38 -7.00
C ALA A 81 -6.15 -26.68 -6.48
N PRO A 82 -6.55 -26.80 -5.19
CA PRO A 82 -7.71 -26.07 -4.68
C PRO A 82 -7.50 -24.56 -4.63
N ALA A 83 -6.32 -24.12 -4.18
CA ALA A 83 -5.99 -22.69 -4.07
C ALA A 83 -5.80 -22.04 -5.45
N ARG A 84 -5.38 -22.83 -6.45
CA ARG A 84 -5.34 -22.38 -7.85
C ARG A 84 -6.73 -22.10 -8.41
N THR A 85 -7.73 -22.93 -8.11
CA THR A 85 -9.11 -22.68 -8.53
C THR A 85 -9.64 -21.37 -7.94
N VAL A 86 -9.40 -21.16 -6.64
CA VAL A 86 -9.73 -19.90 -5.94
C VAL A 86 -9.03 -18.72 -6.59
N TRP A 87 -7.74 -18.85 -6.92
CA TRP A 87 -6.99 -17.81 -7.61
C TRP A 87 -7.55 -17.50 -9.01
N ASP A 88 -7.92 -18.52 -9.78
CA ASP A 88 -8.50 -18.35 -11.11
C ASP A 88 -9.87 -17.65 -11.03
N GLU A 89 -10.70 -17.97 -10.02
CA GLU A 89 -11.97 -17.29 -9.73
C GLU A 89 -11.76 -15.82 -9.32
N LEU A 90 -10.83 -15.56 -8.42
CA LEU A 90 -10.46 -14.22 -7.98
C LEU A 90 -9.95 -13.38 -9.16
N TYR A 91 -9.10 -13.96 -10.00
CA TYR A 91 -8.57 -13.28 -11.17
C TYR A 91 -9.67 -13.01 -12.23
N ALA A 92 -10.62 -13.92 -12.40
CA ALA A 92 -11.80 -13.69 -13.23
C ALA A 92 -12.67 -12.54 -12.67
N LEU A 93 -12.86 -12.48 -11.35
CA LEU A 93 -13.54 -11.37 -10.68
C LEU A 93 -12.82 -10.05 -10.94
N PHE A 94 -11.49 -10.03 -10.81
CA PHE A 94 -10.68 -8.85 -11.14
C PHE A 94 -10.93 -8.40 -12.57
N GLN A 95 -10.81 -9.30 -13.56
CA GLN A 95 -11.02 -8.95 -14.97
C GLN A 95 -12.43 -8.41 -15.24
N ALA A 96 -13.45 -8.96 -14.58
CA ALA A 96 -14.83 -8.51 -14.73
C ALA A 96 -15.07 -7.11 -14.13
N LYS A 97 -14.56 -6.88 -12.91
CA LYS A 97 -14.77 -5.61 -12.19
C LYS A 97 -13.90 -4.48 -12.75
N MET A 98 -12.64 -4.78 -13.11
CA MET A 98 -11.65 -3.85 -13.70
C MET A 98 -12.10 -3.13 -14.98
N ALA A 99 -13.11 -3.63 -15.69
CA ALA A 99 -13.70 -2.95 -16.84
C ALA A 99 -14.44 -1.65 -16.46
N ILE A 100 -14.70 -1.46 -15.16
CA ILE A 100 -15.39 -0.32 -14.55
C ILE A 100 -14.51 0.10 -13.38
N ASP A 101 -14.24 1.38 -13.17
CA ASP A 101 -13.29 1.83 -12.14
C ASP A 101 -13.53 1.12 -10.79
N LEU A 102 -12.49 0.48 -10.25
CA LEU A 102 -12.58 -0.36 -9.06
C LEU A 102 -13.08 0.49 -7.89
N THR A 103 -14.25 0.16 -7.35
CA THR A 103 -14.82 0.89 -6.22
C THR A 103 -14.24 0.41 -4.89
N ASP A 104 -14.40 1.21 -3.83
CA ASP A 104 -13.99 0.80 -2.47
C ASP A 104 -14.74 -0.47 -2.00
N GLU A 105 -15.97 -0.68 -2.49
CA GLU A 105 -16.74 -1.90 -2.23
C GLU A 105 -16.13 -3.12 -2.95
N ASP A 106 -15.69 -2.95 -4.19
CA ASP A 106 -14.96 -3.99 -4.92
C ASP A 106 -13.65 -4.34 -4.22
N GLN A 107 -12.93 -3.32 -3.74
CA GLN A 107 -11.70 -3.54 -2.99
C GLN A 107 -11.95 -4.32 -1.69
N SER A 108 -13.01 -3.99 -0.96
CA SER A 108 -13.42 -4.72 0.25
C SER A 108 -13.84 -6.17 -0.05
N GLU A 109 -14.53 -6.41 -1.17
CA GLU A 109 -14.94 -7.75 -1.62
C GLU A 109 -13.72 -8.61 -1.97
N ILE A 110 -12.76 -8.03 -2.66
CA ILE A 110 -11.48 -8.64 -3.04
C ILE A 110 -10.66 -8.96 -1.80
N GLU A 111 -10.51 -8.01 -0.88
CA GLU A 111 -9.81 -8.19 0.39
C GLU A 111 -10.41 -9.35 1.17
N ARG A 112 -11.73 -9.36 1.34
CA ARG A 112 -12.44 -10.43 2.03
C ARG A 112 -12.19 -11.79 1.37
N TYR A 113 -12.31 -11.88 0.05
CA TYR A 113 -12.09 -13.14 -0.66
C TYR A 113 -10.64 -13.64 -0.53
N VAL A 114 -9.66 -12.73 -0.60
CA VAL A 114 -8.24 -13.06 -0.36
C VAL A 114 -8.01 -13.57 1.06
N PHE A 115 -8.56 -12.91 2.08
CA PHE A 115 -8.39 -13.33 3.48
C PHE A 115 -9.16 -14.61 3.85
N GLU A 116 -10.31 -14.86 3.24
CA GLU A 116 -11.12 -16.05 3.51
C GLU A 116 -10.62 -17.30 2.77
N GLN A 117 -10.12 -17.13 1.55
CA GLN A 117 -9.84 -18.26 0.65
C GLN A 117 -8.35 -18.55 0.47
N LEU A 118 -7.45 -17.59 0.72
CA LEU A 118 -6.01 -17.84 0.65
C LEU A 118 -5.41 -18.08 2.04
N PRO A 119 -4.37 -18.93 2.15
CA PRO A 119 -3.67 -19.13 3.42
C PRO A 119 -3.06 -17.81 3.88
N THR A 120 -3.49 -17.32 5.04
CA THR A 120 -2.98 -16.05 5.61
C THR A 120 -1.51 -16.15 6.03
N GLU A 121 -0.97 -17.37 6.18
CA GLU A 121 0.46 -17.59 6.40
C GLU A 121 1.30 -17.33 5.14
N SER A 122 0.68 -17.31 3.96
CA SER A 122 1.36 -17.06 2.69
C SER A 122 1.34 -15.57 2.34
N THR A 123 2.03 -14.77 3.16
CA THR A 123 2.12 -13.31 2.95
C THR A 123 2.67 -12.98 1.56
N ASP A 124 3.64 -13.76 1.06
CA ASP A 124 4.21 -13.57 -0.29
C ASP A 124 3.16 -13.73 -1.40
N LEU A 125 2.29 -14.73 -1.28
CA LEU A 125 1.19 -14.94 -2.21
C LEU A 125 0.22 -13.74 -2.19
N ILE A 126 -0.16 -13.29 -0.99
CA ILE A 126 -1.04 -12.11 -0.83
C ILE A 126 -0.39 -10.88 -1.50
N TRP A 127 0.90 -10.64 -1.28
CA TRP A 127 1.65 -9.57 -1.95
C TRP A 127 1.65 -9.72 -3.48
N LYS A 128 1.85 -10.93 -4.01
CA LYS A 128 1.80 -11.20 -5.44
C LYS A 128 0.42 -10.92 -6.02
N VAL A 129 -0.67 -11.30 -5.32
CA VAL A 129 -2.06 -11.00 -5.72
C VAL A 129 -2.29 -9.50 -5.86
N TYR A 130 -1.96 -8.70 -4.83
CA TYR A 130 -2.10 -7.24 -4.90
C TYR A 130 -1.24 -6.62 -5.99
N LYS A 131 -0.05 -7.18 -6.23
CA LYS A 131 0.82 -6.73 -7.31
C LYS A 131 0.21 -7.00 -8.70
N VAL A 132 -0.44 -8.15 -8.90
CA VAL A 132 -1.19 -8.43 -10.13
C VAL A 132 -2.31 -7.41 -10.30
N LEU A 133 -3.11 -7.15 -9.26
CA LEU A 133 -4.20 -6.16 -9.27
C LEU A 133 -3.68 -4.77 -9.68
N HIS A 134 -2.57 -4.33 -9.10
CA HIS A 134 -1.99 -3.02 -9.42
C HIS A 134 -1.52 -2.94 -10.88
N LEU A 135 -0.86 -3.98 -11.39
CA LEU A 135 -0.41 -4.04 -12.79
C LEU A 135 -1.58 -4.07 -13.77
N GLU A 136 -2.67 -4.76 -13.42
CA GLU A 136 -3.92 -4.77 -14.17
C GLU A 136 -4.50 -3.36 -14.27
N GLN A 137 -4.62 -2.64 -13.16
CA GLN A 137 -5.10 -1.24 -13.11
C GLN A 137 -4.21 -0.28 -13.91
N GLU A 138 -2.89 -0.46 -13.84
CA GLU A 138 -1.97 0.32 -14.66
C GLU A 138 -2.14 0.01 -16.15
N ARG A 139 -2.28 -1.27 -16.52
CA ARG A 139 -2.53 -1.67 -17.91
C ARG A 139 -3.82 -1.05 -18.43
N ASP A 140 -4.90 -1.08 -17.65
CA ASP A 140 -6.18 -0.50 -18.06
C ASP A 140 -6.06 1.01 -18.33
N ARG A 141 -5.38 1.75 -17.45
CA ARG A 141 -5.07 3.18 -17.68
C ARG A 141 -4.29 3.42 -18.97
N TRP A 142 -3.26 2.62 -19.25
CA TRP A 142 -2.50 2.73 -20.50
C TRP A 142 -3.30 2.30 -21.74
N GLN A 143 -4.20 1.33 -21.59
CA GLN A 143 -5.09 0.88 -22.65
C GLN A 143 -6.05 2.00 -23.06
N ARG A 144 -6.70 2.67 -22.09
CA ARG A 144 -7.56 3.84 -22.35
C ARG A 144 -6.79 4.98 -23.05
N LEU A 145 -5.54 5.23 -22.65
CA LEU A 145 -4.67 6.22 -23.32
C LEU A 145 -4.31 5.80 -24.75
N ALA A 146 -4.02 4.52 -24.98
CA ALA A 146 -3.68 3.99 -26.30
C ALA A 146 -4.86 4.05 -27.27
N GLU A 147 -6.08 3.85 -26.77
CA GLU A 147 -7.33 3.98 -27.53
C GLU A 147 -7.68 5.44 -27.83
N ALA A 148 -7.47 6.35 -26.87
CA ALA A 148 -7.70 7.78 -27.07
C ALA A 148 -6.68 8.45 -28.03
N SER A 149 -5.52 7.82 -28.24
CA SER A 149 -4.42 8.35 -29.08
C SER A 149 -4.38 7.74 -30.49
N GLY A 150 -5.27 6.80 -30.82
CA GLY A 150 -5.33 6.08 -32.09
C GLY A 150 -6.45 6.56 -32.99
#